data_AF-A0A4Y5ZUP4-F1
#
_entry.id   AF-A0A4Y5ZUP4-F1
#
_cell.length_a   1.000
_cell.length_b   1.000
_cell.length_c   1.000
_cell.angle_alpha   90.00
_cell.angle_beta   90.00
_cell.angle_gamma   90.00
#
_symmetry.space_group_name_H-M   'P 1'
#
loop_
_entity.id
_entity.type
_entity.pdbx_description
1 polymer ?
#
loop_
_entity_poly.entity_id
_entity_poly.type
_entity_poly.pdbx_seq_one_letter_code
_entity_poly.pdbx_strand_id
1 'polypeptide(L)'
;MSLRGKDETFYVSLHKTSSRHYVIIFLSSATTSEVLLLDAELPDAQPLCFLPRRKDHEYSPDHFQHSFTCVRTARAKLWPL
;
A
#
# COMPACT_ATOMS: atom_id res chain seq x y z
N MET A 1 31.89 -2.71 5.62
CA MET A 1 30.90 -3.64 5.06
C MET A 1 29.93 -4.01 6.18
N SER A 2 28.76 -3.37 6.23
CA SER A 2 27.76 -3.56 7.30
C SER A 2 26.49 -4.13 6.66
N LEU A 3 26.13 -5.35 7.05
CA LEU A 3 24.94 -6.08 6.60
C LEU A 3 23.71 -5.53 7.34
N ARG A 4 23.15 -4.41 6.87
CA ARG A 4 21.83 -3.93 7.34
C ARG A 4 20.76 -4.27 6.31
N GLY A 5 19.98 -5.29 6.60
CA GLY A 5 18.69 -5.54 5.95
C GLY A 5 18.65 -6.82 5.12
N LYS A 6 18.58 -7.97 5.78
CA LYS A 6 18.24 -9.23 5.08
C LYS A 6 16.81 -9.72 5.30
N ASP A 7 16.16 -9.35 6.40
CA ASP A 7 14.81 -9.87 6.69
C ASP A 7 13.88 -8.73 7.15
N GLU A 8 13.29 -7.99 6.20
CA GLU A 8 12.09 -7.19 6.51
C GLU A 8 10.89 -8.13 6.52
N THR A 9 10.31 -8.36 7.70
CA THR A 9 9.04 -9.07 7.83
C THR A 9 7.89 -8.15 7.44
N PHE A 10 7.09 -8.58 6.47
CA PHE A 10 5.87 -7.89 6.06
C PHE A 10 4.65 -8.58 6.66
N TYR A 11 3.77 -7.80 7.26
CA TYR A 11 2.42 -8.19 7.60
C TYR A 11 1.53 -7.95 6.39
N VAL A 12 0.59 -8.87 6.15
CA VAL A 12 -0.40 -8.78 5.09
C VAL A 12 -1.76 -8.61 5.72
N SER A 13 -2.52 -7.63 5.24
CA SER A 13 -3.92 -7.43 5.62
C SER A 13 -4.78 -7.12 4.40
N LEU A 14 -6.07 -7.43 4.51
CA LEU A 14 -7.06 -7.21 3.47
C LEU A 14 -8.15 -6.29 3.99
N HIS A 15 -8.52 -5.27 3.22
CA HIS A 15 -9.67 -4.42 3.51
C HIS A 15 -10.31 -3.90 2.22
N LYS A 16 -11.55 -3.43 2.31
CA LYS A 16 -12.24 -2.80 1.17
C LYS A 16 -12.03 -1.29 1.22
N THR A 17 -11.94 -0.66 0.06
CA THR A 17 -12.05 0.79 -0.03
C THR A 17 -13.43 1.28 0.40
N SER A 18 -13.54 2.56 0.76
CA SER A 18 -14.81 3.20 1.12
C SER A 18 -15.87 3.08 0.02
N SER A 19 -15.46 3.16 -1.25
CA SER A 19 -16.36 2.93 -2.40
C SER A 19 -16.72 1.47 -2.62
N ARG A 20 -15.99 0.53 -2.01
CA ARG A 20 -16.08 -0.93 -2.18
C ARG A 20 -15.72 -1.46 -3.58
N HIS A 21 -15.25 -0.61 -4.48
CA HIS A 21 -14.82 -1.00 -5.84
C HIS A 21 -13.50 -1.79 -5.81
N TYR A 22 -12.70 -1.65 -4.74
CA TYR A 22 -11.42 -2.33 -4.63
C TYR A 22 -11.29 -3.05 -3.29
N VAL A 23 -10.69 -4.25 -3.35
CA VAL A 23 -10.05 -4.89 -2.21
C VAL A 23 -8.58 -4.47 -2.22
N ILE A 24 -8.12 -3.92 -1.10
CA ILE A 24 -6.73 -3.57 -0.87
C ILE A 24 -6.02 -4.77 -0.25
N ILE A 25 -4.93 -5.20 -0.87
CA ILE A 25 -3.91 -6.07 -0.28
C ILE A 25 -2.80 -5.17 0.23
N PHE A 26 -2.76 -5.00 1.55
CA PHE A 26 -1.82 -4.10 2.22
C PHE A 26 -0.65 -4.90 2.79
N LEU A 27 0.55 -4.66 2.26
CA LEU A 27 1.80 -5.20 2.79
C LEU A 27 2.50 -4.10 3.58
N SER A 28 2.78 -4.35 4.86
CA SER A 28 3.48 -3.38 5.70
C SER A 28 4.56 -4.00 6.58
N SER A 29 5.66 -3.28 6.74
CA SER A 29 6.67 -3.51 7.76
C SER A 29 6.68 -2.35 8.76
N ALA A 30 7.69 -2.29 9.63
CA ALA A 30 7.84 -1.17 10.56
C ALA A 30 8.08 0.20 9.89
N THR A 31 8.49 0.22 8.61
CA THR A 31 8.92 1.44 7.91
C THR A 31 8.51 1.52 6.44
N THR A 32 7.88 0.47 5.90
CA THR A 32 7.65 0.33 4.46
C THR A 32 6.22 -0.16 4.22
N SER A 33 5.53 0.43 3.24
CA SER A 33 4.24 -0.05 2.75
C SER A 33 4.30 -0.36 1.25
N GLU A 34 3.56 -1.38 0.83
CA GLU A 34 3.24 -1.72 -0.56
C GLU A 34 1.76 -2.05 -0.64
N VAL A 35 1.08 -1.53 -1.66
CA VAL A 35 -0.36 -1.74 -1.82
C VAL A 35 -0.65 -2.32 -3.18
N LEU A 36 -1.38 -3.43 -3.20
CA LEU A 36 -2.00 -3.96 -4.39
C LEU A 36 -3.52 -3.73 -4.33
N LEU A 37 -4.08 -3.29 -5.44
CA LEU A 37 -5.52 -3.10 -5.64
C LEU A 37 -6.05 -4.29 -6.44
N LEU A 38 -7.11 -4.89 -5.94
CA LEU A 38 -7.88 -5.91 -6.65
C LEU A 38 -9.26 -5.34 -6.94
N ASP A 39 -9.65 -5.32 -8.21
CA ASP A 39 -11.00 -4.90 -8.62
C ASP A 39 -12.02 -5.90 -8.05
N ALA A 40 -12.96 -5.40 -7.24
CA ALA A 40 -13.93 -6.22 -6.53
C ALA A 40 -15.14 -6.61 -7.41
N GLU A 41 -15.29 -6.01 -8.60
CA GLU A 41 -16.37 -6.29 -9.54
C GLU A 41 -16.01 -7.38 -10.55
N LEU A 42 -14.72 -7.72 -10.64
CA LEU A 42 -14.18 -8.70 -11.58
C LEU A 42 -13.65 -9.93 -10.81
N PRO A 43 -14.32 -11.10 -10.87
CA PRO A 43 -13.95 -12.30 -10.10
C PRO A 43 -12.51 -12.78 -10.35
N ASP A 44 -12.01 -12.59 -11.57
CA ASP A 44 -10.69 -13.05 -12.01
C ASP A 44 -9.68 -11.89 -12.15
N ALA A 45 -9.95 -10.74 -11.52
CA ALA A 45 -9.02 -9.63 -11.52
C ALA A 45 -7.65 -10.05 -10.97
N GLN A 46 -6.59 -9.52 -11.57
CA GLN A 46 -5.26 -9.65 -11.04
C GLN A 46 -4.93 -8.45 -10.15
N PRO A 47 -4.21 -8.63 -9.03
CA PRO A 47 -3.77 -7.52 -8.19
C PRO A 47 -2.88 -6.54 -8.97
N LEU A 48 -3.21 -5.25 -8.90
CA LEU A 48 -2.45 -4.16 -9.52
C LEU A 48 -1.67 -3.39 -8.48
N CYS A 49 -0.37 -3.21 -8.69
CA CYS A 49 0.46 -2.42 -7.78
C CYS A 49 0.08 -0.93 -7.84
N PHE A 50 -0.41 -0.38 -6.73
CA PHE A 50 -0.76 1.05 -6.64
C PHE A 50 0.49 1.93 -6.64
N LEU A 51 1.45 1.59 -5.79
CA LEU A 51 2.75 2.26 -5.73
C LEU A 51 3.83 1.27 -5.27
N PRO A 52 4.95 1.13 -6.00
CA PRO A 52 6.02 0.24 -5.60
C PRO A 52 6.58 0.58 -4.21
N ARG A 53 6.98 -0.45 -3.44
CA ARG A 53 7.55 -0.25 -2.11
C ARG A 53 8.79 0.64 -2.14
N ARG A 54 8.91 1.51 -1.14
CA ARG A 54 10.12 2.29 -0.88
C ARG A 54 10.38 2.32 0.62
N LYS A 55 11.63 2.09 1.01
CA LYS A 55 12.03 2.15 2.42
C LYS A 55 11.72 3.53 3.01
N ASP A 56 11.27 3.53 4.27
CA ASP A 56 10.85 4.72 5.02
C ASP A 56 9.69 5.48 4.32
N HIS A 57 8.83 4.74 3.61
CA HIS A 57 7.64 5.26 2.94
C HIS A 57 6.42 4.41 3.32
N GLU A 58 5.60 4.98 4.20
CA GLU A 58 4.34 4.40 4.65
C GLU A 58 3.19 5.24 4.11
N TYR A 59 2.18 4.56 3.56
CA TYR A 59 1.02 5.20 2.97
C TYR A 59 -0.16 4.22 2.99
N SER A 60 -1.38 4.73 3.14
CA SER A 60 -2.61 3.93 3.08
C SER A 60 -3.57 4.60 2.10
N PRO A 61 -3.74 4.06 0.88
CA PRO A 61 -4.70 4.59 -0.06
C PRO A 61 -6.12 4.19 0.34
N ASP A 62 -7.08 5.04 0.02
CA ASP A 62 -8.50 4.71 -0.01
C ASP A 62 -9.09 5.21 -1.33
N HIS A 63 -10.26 4.69 -1.71
CA HIS A 63 -10.98 5.11 -2.91
C HIS A 63 -12.39 5.55 -2.54
N PHE A 64 -12.71 6.80 -2.90
CA PHE A 64 -13.98 7.44 -2.61
C PHE A 64 -14.34 8.43 -3.72
N GLN A 65 -15.62 8.49 -4.12
CA GLN A 65 -16.12 9.38 -5.18
C GLN A 65 -15.23 9.40 -6.45
N HIS A 66 -14.86 8.22 -6.94
CA HIS A 66 -14.04 8.03 -8.15
C HIS A 66 -12.62 8.61 -8.07
N SER A 67 -12.11 8.88 -6.86
CA SER A 67 -10.75 9.37 -6.64
C SER A 67 -10.04 8.54 -5.58
N PHE A 68 -8.74 8.34 -5.78
CA PHE A 68 -7.88 7.78 -4.74
C PHE A 68 -7.39 8.90 -3.82
N THR A 69 -7.58 8.72 -2.53
CA THR A 69 -6.97 9.56 -1.49
C THR A 69 -5.88 8.75 -0.82
N CYS A 70 -4.80 9.40 -0.37
CA CYS A 70 -3.71 8.70 0.30
C CYS A 70 -3.38 9.41 1.61
N VAL A 71 -3.52 8.68 2.72
CA VAL A 71 -3.09 9.17 4.03
C VAL A 71 -1.66 8.69 4.26
N ARG A 72 -0.76 9.64 4.48
CA ARG A 72 0.65 9.39 4.79
C ARG A 72 0.87 9.55 6.29
N THR A 73 1.39 8.51 6.94
CA THR A 73 1.76 8.59 8.36
C THR A 73 3.06 9.38 8.49
N ALA A 74 3.15 10.27 9.49
CA ALA A 74 4.19 11.31 9.64
C ALA A 74 5.66 10.84 9.77
N ARG A 75 5.95 9.54 9.65
CA ARG A 75 7.31 8.99 9.66
C ARG A 75 7.98 8.96 8.29
N ALA A 76 7.20 9.09 7.22
CA ALA A 76 7.72 9.01 5.89
C ALA A 76 8.42 10.32 5.50
N LYS A 77 9.75 10.33 5.39
CA LYS A 77 10.56 11.49 4.93
C LYS A 77 10.03 12.02 3.59
N LEU A 78 9.68 13.31 3.54
CA LEU A 78 9.10 14.02 2.40
C LEU A 78 9.71 13.56 1.06
N TRP A 79 8.86 13.13 0.12
CA TRP A 79 9.27 12.97 -1.28
C TRP A 79 9.30 14.38 -1.89
N PRO A 80 10.39 14.80 -2.55
CA PRO A 80 10.34 16.05 -3.30
C PRO A 80 9.49 15.79 -4.55
N LEU A 81 8.38 16.51 -4.68
CA LEU A 81 7.71 16.69 -5.97
C LEU A 81 8.71 17.24 -7.01
#